data_AF-A0A9X2MG16-F1
#
_entry.id   AF-A0A9X2MG16-F1
#
_cell.length_a   1.000
_cell.length_b   1.000
_cell.length_c   1.000
_cell.angle_alpha   90.00
_cell.angle_beta   90.00
_cell.angle_gamma   90.00
#
_symmetry.space_group_name_H-M   'P 1'
#
loop_
_entity.id
_entity.type
_entity.pdbx_description
1 polymer ?
#
loop_
_entity_poly.entity_id
_entity_poly.type
_entity_poly.pdbx_seq_one_letter_code
_entity_poly.pdbx_strand_id
1 'polypeptide(L)'
;MDICSIKHKKMTLIFILIFLTSMILTGCTTYTGNSTERYLNKYIEKNYIGLNLKDGDYIKDFSILDKDIRKHDVFLAGEAHGVKMNYDLQLELIKYLNNKADVRYILGEFGYSVGEHINKYLDTGDEKILEYVVKNSEGSIFGSNEFYEFLKKIQEYNTTIAEDKKIKFVGIDLEMKLSFAVDYLSSIISSKEKIASTPALIERFEKEKNSINSIENYDRFVDLLNLLQKDIEGNVSKYKKYLGDRYFDFCMVLDNIVVHVSTEKDSYHKIREKSIYDNFKEMYNVCQKGKFFGQFGDGHVYQENIMDYLYNNKRFGMYLNKGDSPVKDRVLSISYGYKDCYDNEHLSDENYGKEITPVNINNIDIIDKYLDADVTVFKLNGKKSPFKDELYFVPNADKGVTTDYFQYLIIMKDSSALTPFQ
;
A
#
# COMPACT_ATOMS: atom_id res chain seq x y z
N MET A 1 0.03 51.12 -66.85
CA MET A 1 0.42 50.24 -65.73
C MET A 1 0.94 48.95 -66.34
N ASP A 2 2.25 48.71 -66.24
CA ASP A 2 2.93 47.61 -66.94
C ASP A 2 2.57 46.25 -66.36
N ILE A 3 1.92 45.43 -67.19
CA ILE A 3 1.53 44.05 -66.91
C ILE A 3 2.76 43.19 -66.55
N CYS A 4 3.95 43.56 -67.05
CA CYS A 4 5.21 42.88 -66.76
C CYS A 4 5.68 43.08 -65.30
N SER A 5 5.49 44.27 -64.72
CA SER A 5 5.87 44.58 -63.33
C SER A 5 5.01 43.81 -62.31
N ILE A 6 3.72 43.63 -62.62
CA ILE A 6 2.76 42.91 -61.76
C ILE A 6 3.06 41.40 -61.75
N LYS A 7 3.42 40.83 -62.91
CA LYS A 7 3.83 39.41 -63.00
C LYS A 7 5.10 39.13 -62.18
N HIS A 8 6.10 40.01 -62.27
CA HIS A 8 7.35 39.82 -61.54
C HIS A 8 7.15 39.88 -60.01
N LYS A 9 6.37 40.87 -59.52
CA LYS A 9 6.05 40.98 -58.09
C LYS A 9 5.24 39.78 -57.56
N LYS A 10 4.28 39.26 -58.33
CA LYS A 10 3.53 38.06 -57.95
C LYS A 10 4.42 36.81 -57.91
N MET A 11 5.34 36.68 -58.86
CA MET A 11 6.27 35.55 -58.89
C MET A 11 7.25 35.58 -57.72
N THR A 12 7.80 36.76 -57.38
CA THR A 12 8.65 36.94 -56.20
C THR A 12 7.90 36.65 -54.89
N LEU A 13 6.63 37.06 -54.77
CA LEU A 13 5.81 36.78 -53.59
C LEU A 13 5.54 35.27 -53.42
N ILE A 14 5.31 34.55 -54.52
CA ILE A 14 5.13 33.08 -54.50
C ILE A 14 6.42 32.38 -54.06
N PHE A 15 7.59 32.80 -54.55
CA PHE A 15 8.87 32.24 -54.12
C PHE A 15 9.16 32.51 -52.63
N ILE A 16 8.83 33.70 -52.13
CA ILE A 16 8.96 34.01 -50.70
C ILE A 16 8.01 33.15 -49.86
N LEU A 17 6.77 32.93 -50.32
CA LEU A 17 5.82 32.06 -49.62
C LEU A 17 6.30 30.60 -49.60
N ILE A 18 6.79 30.08 -50.73
CA ILE A 18 7.33 28.72 -50.84
C ILE A 18 8.55 28.55 -49.92
N PHE A 19 9.43 29.55 -49.87
CA PHE A 19 10.61 29.55 -48.99
C PHE A 19 10.24 29.63 -47.50
N LEU A 20 9.21 30.41 -47.14
CA LEU A 20 8.69 30.45 -45.77
C LEU A 20 8.01 29.14 -45.39
N THR A 21 7.25 28.52 -46.29
CA THR A 21 6.63 27.20 -46.04
C THR A 21 7.65 26.08 -45.95
N SER A 22 8.76 26.14 -46.70
CA SER A 22 9.83 25.14 -46.60
C SER A 22 10.64 25.29 -45.31
N MET A 23 10.78 26.50 -44.76
CA MET A 23 11.34 26.71 -43.42
C MET A 23 10.43 26.20 -42.29
N ILE A 24 9.11 26.27 -42.45
CA ILE A 24 8.17 25.69 -41.48
C ILE A 24 8.18 24.15 -41.52
N LEU A 25 8.38 23.54 -42.70
CA LEU A 25 8.39 22.08 -42.86
C LEU A 25 9.71 21.41 -42.49
N THR A 26 10.85 22.12 -42.55
CA THR A 26 12.17 21.60 -42.15
C THR A 26 12.49 21.78 -40.66
N GLY A 27 11.71 22.59 -39.94
CA GLY A 27 11.85 22.79 -38.49
C GLY A 27 11.17 21.72 -37.62
N CYS A 28 10.40 20.80 -38.20
CA CYS A 28 9.55 19.86 -37.45
C CYS A 28 10.12 18.44 -37.29
N THR A 29 11.33 18.13 -37.77
CA THR A 29 11.79 16.73 -37.79
C THR A 29 13.01 16.39 -36.92
N THR A 30 13.58 17.34 -36.16
CA THR A 30 14.72 17.05 -35.24
C THR A 30 14.77 17.83 -33.92
N TYR A 31 13.79 18.70 -33.63
CA TYR A 31 13.84 19.59 -32.45
C TYR A 31 13.06 19.10 -31.22
N THR A 32 12.26 18.04 -31.34
CA THR A 32 11.33 17.61 -30.27
C THR A 32 12.02 16.78 -29.19
N GLY A 33 12.85 15.79 -29.55
CA GLY A 33 13.50 14.87 -28.59
C GLY A 33 14.35 15.57 -27.53
N ASN A 34 15.27 16.45 -27.96
CA ASN A 34 16.15 17.20 -27.04
C ASN A 34 15.41 18.22 -26.15
N SER A 35 14.22 18.67 -26.56
CA SER A 35 13.45 19.66 -25.79
C SER A 35 12.65 19.01 -24.67
N THR A 36 12.04 17.86 -24.92
CA THR A 36 11.28 17.07 -23.93
C THR A 36 12.20 16.51 -22.87
N GLU A 37 13.34 15.91 -23.26
CA GLU A 37 14.32 15.37 -22.31
C GLU A 37 14.93 16.48 -21.42
N ARG A 38 15.24 17.63 -22.01
CA ARG A 38 15.73 18.79 -21.25
C ARG A 38 14.69 19.32 -20.26
N TYR A 39 13.42 19.36 -20.67
CA TYR A 39 12.33 19.79 -19.80
C TYR A 39 12.13 18.82 -18.62
N LEU A 40 12.16 17.51 -18.91
CA LEU A 40 12.07 16.44 -17.92
C LEU A 40 13.20 16.53 -16.89
N ASN A 41 14.45 16.58 -17.36
CA ASN A 41 15.63 16.71 -16.49
C ASN A 41 15.57 17.97 -15.61
N LYS A 42 15.20 19.12 -16.20
CA LYS A 42 15.06 20.38 -15.46
C LYS A 42 13.97 20.34 -14.39
N TYR A 43 12.90 19.57 -14.62
CA TYR A 43 11.88 19.35 -13.61
C TYR A 43 12.42 18.46 -12.49
N ILE A 44 13.02 17.31 -12.83
CA ILE A 44 13.56 16.36 -11.85
C ILE A 44 14.58 17.04 -10.93
N GLU A 45 15.55 17.78 -11.48
CA GLU A 45 16.59 18.53 -10.74
C GLU A 45 16.06 19.44 -9.62
N LYS A 46 14.79 19.87 -9.72
CA LYS A 46 14.15 20.77 -8.75
C LYS A 46 13.15 20.07 -7.84
N ASN A 47 12.84 18.80 -8.10
CA ASN A 47 11.74 18.05 -7.50
C ASN A 47 12.18 16.66 -7.05
N TYR A 48 13.44 16.52 -6.63
CA TYR A 48 13.95 15.32 -5.97
C TYR A 48 14.71 15.68 -4.70
N ILE A 49 14.84 14.71 -3.80
CA ILE A 49 15.69 14.80 -2.61
C ILE A 49 16.30 13.42 -2.33
N GLY A 50 17.61 13.37 -2.10
CA GLY A 50 18.29 12.18 -1.58
C GLY A 50 18.22 12.16 -0.06
N LEU A 51 17.96 11.00 0.53
CA LEU A 51 17.84 10.78 1.97
C LEU A 51 18.99 9.91 2.45
N ASN A 52 19.46 10.17 3.67
CA ASN A 52 20.34 9.28 4.38
C ASN A 52 19.66 8.81 5.67
N LEU A 53 18.97 7.67 5.60
CA LEU A 53 18.17 7.14 6.72
C LEU A 53 19.03 6.81 7.97
N LYS A 54 20.36 6.71 7.83
CA LYS A 54 21.28 6.41 8.94
C LYS A 54 21.54 7.60 9.86
N ASP A 55 21.27 8.82 9.43
CA ASP A 55 21.58 10.04 10.19
C ASP A 55 20.46 10.47 11.17
N GLY A 56 19.30 9.80 11.14
CA GLY A 56 18.24 9.94 12.14
C GLY A 56 17.40 11.23 12.08
N ASP A 57 17.53 12.07 11.04
CA ASP A 57 16.77 13.33 10.87
C ASP A 57 15.62 13.21 9.85
N TYR A 58 14.72 12.26 10.12
CA TYR A 58 13.57 11.95 9.26
C TYR A 58 12.62 13.11 8.97
N ILE A 59 12.62 14.16 9.81
CA ILE A 59 11.77 15.33 9.62
C ILE A 59 12.27 16.19 8.45
N LYS A 60 13.59 16.30 8.25
CA LYS A 60 14.15 17.03 7.09
C LYS A 60 14.04 16.22 5.80
N ASP A 61 14.23 14.91 5.91
CA ASP A 61 14.31 13.99 4.80
C ASP A 61 13.03 14.00 3.92
N PHE A 62 11.85 14.07 4.53
CA PHE A 62 10.58 14.03 3.80
C PHE A 62 9.94 15.40 3.49
N SER A 63 10.64 16.51 3.68
CA SER A 63 10.08 17.87 3.48
C SER A 63 9.51 18.13 2.08
N ILE A 64 9.94 17.37 1.06
CA ILE A 64 9.37 17.41 -0.30
C ILE A 64 7.87 17.03 -0.34
N LEU A 65 7.37 16.33 0.68
CA LEU A 65 5.97 15.93 0.86
C LEU A 65 5.11 17.03 1.53
N ASP A 66 5.71 18.00 2.23
CA ASP A 66 5.04 18.93 3.16
C ASP A 66 3.78 19.61 2.59
N LYS A 67 3.85 20.02 1.33
CA LYS A 67 2.72 20.71 0.68
C LYS A 67 1.53 19.78 0.46
N ASP A 68 1.78 18.54 0.09
CA ASP A 68 0.76 17.60 -0.33
C ASP A 68 0.18 16.82 0.85
N ILE A 69 0.93 16.56 1.92
CA ILE A 69 0.39 15.80 3.06
C ILE A 69 -0.79 16.50 3.78
N ARG A 70 -0.90 17.82 3.66
CA ARG A 70 -1.99 18.57 4.30
C ARG A 70 -3.37 18.32 3.70
N LYS A 71 -3.43 17.93 2.41
CA LYS A 71 -4.70 17.77 1.66
C LYS A 71 -5.18 16.32 1.57
N HIS A 72 -4.41 15.36 2.06
CA HIS A 72 -4.75 13.93 1.99
C HIS A 72 -5.00 13.35 3.38
N ASP A 73 -5.86 12.34 3.45
CA ASP A 73 -6.24 11.62 4.66
C ASP A 73 -5.69 10.19 4.69
N VAL A 74 -5.36 9.65 3.51
CA VAL A 74 -4.76 8.33 3.35
C VAL A 74 -3.49 8.46 2.53
N PHE A 75 -2.42 7.85 3.03
CA PHE A 75 -1.13 7.76 2.38
C PHE A 75 -0.84 6.29 2.08
N LEU A 76 -0.57 5.95 0.83
CA LEU A 76 -0.23 4.59 0.43
C LEU A 76 1.20 4.55 -0.10
N ALA A 77 1.96 3.55 0.31
CA ALA A 77 3.25 3.22 -0.24
C ALA A 77 3.20 1.80 -0.82
N GLY A 78 3.57 1.68 -2.09
CA GLY A 78 3.63 0.42 -2.81
C GLY A 78 5.05 -0.10 -2.85
N GLU A 79 5.29 -1.30 -2.35
CA GLU A 79 6.61 -1.92 -2.28
C GLU A 79 6.69 -3.24 -3.04
N ALA A 80 7.91 -3.66 -3.38
CA ALA A 80 8.19 -5.05 -3.65
C ALA A 80 8.48 -5.72 -2.30
N HIS A 81 7.78 -6.81 -2.01
CA HIS A 81 7.95 -7.56 -0.78
C HIS A 81 9.39 -8.04 -0.57
N GLY A 82 9.77 -8.35 0.68
CA GLY A 82 11.00 -9.09 0.94
C GLY A 82 12.28 -8.26 0.99
N VAL A 83 12.21 -6.93 0.99
CA VAL A 83 13.38 -6.03 1.06
C VAL A 83 13.54 -5.40 2.44
N LYS A 84 14.74 -5.47 2.99
CA LYS A 84 15.04 -4.91 4.33
C LYS A 84 14.78 -3.41 4.44
N MET A 85 15.24 -2.62 3.47
CA MET A 85 15.08 -1.16 3.46
C MET A 85 13.61 -0.72 3.50
N ASN A 86 12.66 -1.57 3.09
CA ASN A 86 11.23 -1.24 3.16
C ASN A 86 10.80 -0.93 4.60
N TYR A 87 11.29 -1.68 5.60
CA TYR A 87 10.90 -1.46 7.00
C TYR A 87 11.56 -0.22 7.61
N ASP A 88 12.83 0.06 7.26
CA ASP A 88 13.50 1.27 7.72
C ASP A 88 12.84 2.53 7.11
N LEU A 89 12.53 2.51 5.81
CA LEU A 89 11.79 3.58 5.15
C LEU A 89 10.37 3.73 5.71
N GLN A 90 9.65 2.62 5.94
CA GLN A 90 8.31 2.62 6.52
C GLN A 90 8.29 3.30 7.89
N LEU A 91 9.26 2.98 8.75
CA LEU A 91 9.38 3.59 10.07
C LEU A 91 9.55 5.10 9.99
N GLU A 92 10.45 5.58 9.14
CA GLU A 92 10.71 7.02 9.03
C GLU A 92 9.54 7.78 8.38
N LEU A 93 8.85 7.17 7.41
CA LEU A 93 7.60 7.71 6.88
C LEU A 93 6.50 7.78 7.94
N ILE A 94 6.34 6.74 8.77
CA ILE A 94 5.36 6.74 9.87
C ILE A 94 5.64 7.87 10.84
N LYS A 95 6.89 8.02 11.31
CA LYS A 95 7.28 9.09 12.24
C LYS A 95 7.05 10.47 11.64
N TYR A 96 7.43 10.68 10.38
CA TYR A 96 7.22 11.93 9.66
C TYR A 96 5.72 12.25 9.52
N LEU A 97 4.91 11.31 9.02
CA LEU A 97 3.48 11.51 8.80
C LEU A 97 2.70 11.65 10.11
N ASN A 98 3.10 10.97 11.18
CA ASN A 98 2.53 11.15 12.51
C ASN A 98 2.75 12.59 13.01
N ASN A 99 3.98 13.10 12.90
CA ASN A 99 4.33 14.45 13.31
C ASN A 99 3.67 15.53 12.44
N LYS A 100 3.66 15.36 11.11
CA LYS A 100 3.32 16.42 10.16
C LYS A 100 1.90 16.35 9.62
N ALA A 101 1.29 15.17 9.62
CA ALA A 101 -0.03 14.94 9.04
C ALA A 101 -1.04 14.35 10.02
N ASP A 102 -0.67 14.06 11.27
CA ASP A 102 -1.55 13.40 12.25
C ASP A 102 -1.98 11.99 11.83
N VAL A 103 -1.09 11.26 11.14
CA VAL A 103 -1.29 9.83 10.89
C VAL A 103 -1.17 9.07 12.20
N ARG A 104 -2.17 8.25 12.50
CA ARG A 104 -2.24 7.45 13.74
C ARG A 104 -2.53 5.98 13.47
N TYR A 105 -3.06 5.66 12.29
CA TYR A 105 -3.49 4.31 11.94
C TYR A 105 -2.66 3.77 10.78
N ILE A 106 -1.97 2.66 11.02
CA ILE A 106 -1.18 1.96 10.01
C ILE A 106 -2.02 0.83 9.44
N LEU A 107 -2.46 0.97 8.20
CA LEU A 107 -3.18 -0.05 7.46
C LEU A 107 -2.19 -1.16 7.10
N GLY A 108 -2.47 -2.39 7.54
CA GLY A 108 -1.66 -3.56 7.28
C GLY A 108 -2.25 -4.46 6.20
N GLU A 109 -1.39 -4.97 5.32
CA GLU A 109 -1.67 -6.09 4.40
C GLU A 109 -1.67 -7.44 5.16
N PHE A 110 -2.45 -7.49 6.23
CA PHE A 110 -2.66 -8.66 7.06
C PHE A 110 -4.06 -8.60 7.69
N GLY A 111 -4.53 -9.74 8.20
CA GLY A 111 -5.83 -9.87 8.83
C GLY A 111 -5.99 -8.98 10.06
N TYR A 112 -7.23 -8.62 10.37
CA TYR A 112 -7.58 -7.79 11.55
C TYR A 112 -7.04 -8.41 12.85
N SER A 113 -7.10 -9.73 12.98
CA SER A 113 -6.61 -10.47 14.14
C SER A 113 -5.12 -10.22 14.41
N VAL A 114 -4.29 -10.08 13.37
CA VAL A 114 -2.85 -9.79 13.48
C VAL A 114 -2.64 -8.37 13.99
N GLY A 115 -3.34 -7.39 13.42
CA GLY A 115 -3.28 -5.99 13.87
C GLY A 115 -3.62 -5.82 15.34
N GLU A 116 -4.61 -6.57 15.83
CA GLU A 116 -5.03 -6.53 17.23
C GLU A 116 -3.99 -7.11 18.20
N HIS A 117 -3.29 -8.18 17.81
CA HIS A 117 -2.16 -8.70 18.59
C HIS A 117 -0.98 -7.74 18.59
N ILE A 118 -0.68 -7.10 17.45
CA ILE A 118 0.34 -6.05 17.36
C ILE A 118 -0.02 -4.90 18.30
N ASN A 119 -1.26 -4.39 18.27
CA ASN A 119 -1.70 -3.32 19.16
C ASN A 119 -1.58 -3.70 20.63
N LYS A 120 -1.93 -4.95 20.98
CA LYS A 120 -1.75 -5.45 22.34
C LYS A 120 -0.27 -5.44 22.75
N TYR A 121 0.65 -5.81 21.86
CA TYR A 121 2.08 -5.67 22.11
C TYR A 121 2.50 -4.19 22.26
N LEU A 122 2.03 -3.29 21.39
CA LEU A 122 2.37 -1.86 21.48
C LEU A 122 1.90 -1.24 22.81
N ASP A 123 0.75 -1.69 23.33
CA ASP A 123 0.20 -1.21 24.59
C ASP A 123 0.93 -1.76 25.82
N THR A 124 1.42 -3.01 25.78
CA THR A 124 2.01 -3.69 26.95
C THR A 124 3.53 -3.75 26.96
N GLY A 125 4.16 -3.71 25.79
CA GLY A 125 5.58 -4.05 25.61
C GLY A 125 5.92 -5.53 25.85
N ASP A 126 4.94 -6.43 25.94
CA ASP A 126 5.18 -7.86 26.20
C ASP A 126 5.74 -8.57 24.97
N GLU A 127 7.06 -8.79 24.96
CA GLU A 127 7.78 -9.44 23.85
C GLU A 127 7.25 -10.85 23.52
N LYS A 128 6.59 -11.55 24.45
CA LYS A 128 5.98 -12.86 24.13
C LYS A 128 4.83 -12.73 23.13
N ILE A 129 4.10 -11.62 23.16
CA ILE A 129 3.05 -11.33 22.19
C ILE A 129 3.68 -11.07 20.83
N LEU A 130 4.75 -10.28 20.80
CA LEU A 130 5.48 -9.98 19.57
C LEU A 130 6.07 -11.25 18.95
N GLU A 131 6.74 -12.09 19.75
CA GLU A 131 7.24 -13.39 19.29
C GLU A 131 6.12 -14.27 18.74
N TYR A 132 4.96 -14.31 19.41
CA TYR A 132 3.80 -15.06 18.94
C TYR A 132 3.31 -14.56 17.57
N VAL A 133 3.24 -13.24 17.36
CA VAL A 133 2.84 -12.65 16.06
C VAL A 133 3.80 -13.07 14.95
N VAL A 134 5.11 -12.90 15.17
CA VAL A 134 6.12 -13.16 14.14
C VAL A 134 6.24 -14.66 13.85
N LYS A 135 6.27 -15.51 14.88
CA LYS A 135 6.32 -16.97 14.71
C LYS A 135 5.10 -17.52 13.98
N ASN A 136 3.89 -17.02 14.26
CA ASN A 136 2.69 -17.46 13.53
C ASN A 136 2.57 -16.86 12.12
N SER A 137 3.47 -15.95 11.76
CA SER A 137 3.60 -15.38 10.43
C SER A 137 4.74 -16.00 9.62
N GLU A 138 5.35 -17.08 10.11
CA GLU A 138 6.42 -17.81 9.43
C GLU A 138 6.04 -18.20 7.98
N GLY A 139 7.04 -18.10 7.09
CA GLY A 139 6.91 -18.30 5.65
C GLY A 139 6.35 -17.10 4.89
N SER A 140 6.01 -15.99 5.56
CA SER A 140 5.62 -14.72 4.95
C SER A 140 6.59 -13.60 5.37
N ILE A 141 6.54 -12.45 4.71
CA ILE A 141 7.38 -11.28 5.08
C ILE A 141 7.22 -10.80 6.53
N PHE A 142 6.09 -11.10 7.17
CA PHE A 142 5.83 -10.76 8.57
C PHE A 142 6.47 -11.75 9.56
N GLY A 143 7.03 -12.86 9.08
CA GLY A 143 7.84 -13.81 9.84
C GLY A 143 9.34 -13.51 9.80
N SER A 144 9.73 -12.24 9.66
CA SER A 144 11.13 -11.80 9.51
C SER A 144 11.70 -11.13 10.75
N ASN A 145 13.03 -11.14 10.90
CA ASN A 145 13.71 -10.37 11.95
C ASN A 145 13.48 -8.86 11.78
N GLU A 146 13.41 -8.37 10.55
CA GLU A 146 13.18 -6.95 10.28
C GLU A 146 11.78 -6.50 10.71
N PHE A 147 10.74 -7.32 10.50
CA PHE A 147 9.40 -7.01 11.01
C PHE A 147 9.35 -7.00 12.53
N TYR A 148 10.02 -7.97 13.17
CA TYR A 148 10.17 -8.02 14.64
C TYR A 148 10.81 -6.73 15.18
N GLU A 149 11.95 -6.32 14.63
CA GLU A 149 12.64 -5.10 15.05
C GLU A 149 11.88 -3.83 14.68
N PHE A 150 11.16 -3.82 13.56
CA PHE A 150 10.29 -2.71 13.17
C PHE A 150 9.19 -2.47 14.23
N LEU A 151 8.50 -3.52 14.67
CA LEU A 151 7.46 -3.39 15.70
C LEU A 151 8.03 -2.92 17.03
N LYS A 152 9.23 -3.37 17.42
CA LYS A 152 9.95 -2.83 18.60
C LYS A 152 10.22 -1.34 18.49
N LYS A 153 10.72 -0.88 17.34
CA LYS A 153 10.98 0.55 17.10
C LYS A 153 9.69 1.38 17.11
N ILE A 154 8.56 0.84 16.64
CA ILE A 154 7.25 1.51 16.74
C ILE A 154 6.77 1.57 18.19
N GLN A 155 6.94 0.49 18.96
CA GLN A 155 6.60 0.48 20.38
C GLN A 155 7.42 1.55 21.13
N GLU A 156 8.73 1.59 20.90
CA GLU A 156 9.63 2.60 21.47
C GLU A 156 9.14 4.01 21.10
N TYR A 157 8.90 4.27 19.81
CA TYR A 157 8.39 5.54 19.35
C TYR A 157 7.06 5.94 20.03
N ASN A 158 6.13 5.00 20.20
CA ASN A 158 4.86 5.23 20.89
C ASN A 158 5.03 5.63 22.36
N THR A 159 6.12 5.24 23.03
CA THR A 159 6.42 5.70 24.40
C THR A 159 6.90 7.15 24.46
N THR A 160 7.35 7.71 23.34
CA THR A 160 7.91 9.08 23.26
C THR A 160 6.88 10.15 22.87
N ILE A 161 5.69 9.75 22.40
CA ILE A 161 4.66 10.64 21.89
C ILE A 161 3.40 10.65 22.77
N ALA A 162 2.56 11.67 22.57
CA ALA A 162 1.31 11.82 23.33
C ALA A 162 0.34 10.66 23.06
N GLU A 163 -0.47 10.30 24.06
CA GLU A 163 -1.43 9.19 24.00
C GLU A 163 -2.37 9.27 22.79
N ASP A 164 -2.86 10.48 22.49
CA ASP A 164 -3.75 10.70 21.36
C ASP A 164 -3.03 10.69 20.01
N LYS A 165 -1.70 10.63 19.98
CA LYS A 165 -0.88 10.54 18.77
C LYS A 165 -0.31 9.15 18.52
N LYS A 166 -0.47 8.22 19.47
CA LYS A 166 0.09 6.87 19.36
C LYS A 166 -0.36 6.18 18.08
N ILE A 167 0.60 5.48 17.49
CA ILE A 167 0.42 4.64 16.33
C ILE A 167 -0.32 3.37 16.73
N LYS A 168 -1.33 3.01 15.93
CA LYS A 168 -2.06 1.75 16.01
C LYS A 168 -2.04 1.07 14.65
N PHE A 169 -1.87 -0.24 14.64
CA PHE A 169 -2.01 -1.05 13.42
C PHE A 169 -3.47 -1.45 13.23
N VAL A 170 -3.90 -1.49 11.97
CA VAL A 170 -5.24 -1.88 11.57
C VAL A 170 -5.09 -2.86 10.42
N GLY A 171 -5.26 -4.16 10.72
CA GLY A 171 -5.30 -5.18 9.68
C GLY A 171 -6.59 -5.05 8.89
N ILE A 172 -6.48 -4.80 7.59
CA ILE A 172 -7.63 -4.64 6.70
C ILE A 172 -7.72 -5.74 5.64
N ASP A 173 -6.79 -6.68 5.62
CA ASP A 173 -6.85 -7.80 4.69
C ASP A 173 -7.70 -8.97 5.22
N LEU A 174 -7.87 -9.98 4.38
CA LEU A 174 -8.46 -11.25 4.74
C LEU A 174 -7.59 -12.02 5.75
N GLU A 175 -8.23 -12.92 6.50
CA GLU A 175 -7.56 -13.75 7.51
C GLU A 175 -6.88 -14.96 6.84
N MET A 176 -5.70 -14.76 6.26
CA MET A 176 -5.00 -15.80 5.48
C MET A 176 -4.42 -16.94 6.33
N LYS A 177 -4.04 -16.67 7.59
CA LYS A 177 -3.57 -17.69 8.54
C LYS A 177 -4.72 -18.06 9.48
N LEU A 178 -5.55 -19.01 9.04
CA LEU A 178 -6.81 -19.36 9.70
C LEU A 178 -6.65 -19.78 11.17
N SER A 179 -5.60 -20.53 11.51
CA SER A 179 -5.33 -20.92 12.90
C SER A 179 -5.18 -19.70 13.83
N PHE A 180 -4.42 -18.69 13.39
CA PHE A 180 -4.21 -17.46 14.14
C PHE A 180 -5.52 -16.68 14.34
N ALA A 181 -6.33 -16.57 13.30
CA ALA A 181 -7.61 -15.87 13.35
C ALA A 181 -8.64 -16.60 14.25
N VAL A 182 -8.67 -17.94 14.19
CA VAL A 182 -9.51 -18.79 15.04
C VAL A 182 -9.09 -18.68 16.51
N ASP A 183 -7.79 -18.66 16.80
CA ASP A 183 -7.26 -18.44 18.15
C ASP A 183 -7.66 -17.06 18.69
N TYR A 184 -7.62 -16.01 17.85
CA TYR A 184 -8.09 -14.69 18.23
C TYR A 184 -9.58 -14.68 18.58
N LEU A 185 -10.45 -15.25 17.73
CA LEU A 185 -11.89 -15.38 18.03
C LEU A 185 -12.12 -16.12 19.35
N SER A 186 -11.36 -17.20 19.58
CA SER A 186 -11.44 -17.97 20.82
C SER A 186 -10.99 -17.18 22.05
N SER A 187 -10.00 -16.31 21.90
CA SER A 187 -9.55 -15.41 22.97
C SER A 187 -10.65 -14.41 23.38
N ILE A 188 -11.42 -13.90 22.41
CA ILE A 188 -12.57 -13.02 22.66
C ILE A 188 -13.62 -13.76 23.49
N ILE A 189 -13.97 -14.98 23.07
CA ILE A 189 -14.95 -15.83 23.76
C ILE A 189 -14.50 -16.14 25.19
N SER A 190 -13.24 -16.54 25.37
CA SER A 190 -12.67 -16.96 26.66
C SER A 190 -12.52 -15.81 27.66
N SER A 191 -12.39 -14.57 27.18
CA SER A 191 -12.29 -13.38 28.04
C SER A 191 -13.60 -12.99 28.73
N LYS A 192 -14.73 -13.61 28.35
CA LYS A 192 -16.04 -13.30 28.93
C LYS A 192 -16.25 -14.05 30.24
N GLU A 193 -16.65 -13.32 31.28
CA GLU A 193 -17.24 -13.93 32.46
C GLU A 193 -18.47 -14.75 32.02
N LYS A 194 -18.62 -15.97 32.54
CA LYS A 194 -19.70 -16.94 32.20
C LYS A 194 -21.08 -16.48 32.70
N ILE A 195 -21.47 -15.25 32.41
CA ILE A 195 -22.65 -14.58 32.95
C ILE A 195 -23.84 -14.64 31.96
N ALA A 196 -23.58 -14.96 30.69
CA ALA A 196 -24.62 -15.19 29.68
C ALA A 196 -24.73 -16.68 29.31
N SER A 197 -25.94 -17.12 28.94
CA SER A 197 -26.11 -18.38 28.20
C SER A 197 -25.35 -18.27 26.88
N THR A 198 -24.22 -18.96 26.77
CA THR A 198 -23.39 -18.96 25.55
C THR A 198 -24.25 -19.41 24.36
N PRO A 199 -24.24 -18.69 23.21
CA PRO A 199 -24.92 -19.14 22.01
C PRO A 199 -24.44 -20.54 21.60
N ALA A 200 -25.37 -21.45 21.24
CA ALA A 200 -25.04 -22.83 20.93
C ALA A 200 -23.96 -22.99 19.83
N LEU A 201 -23.96 -22.12 18.82
CA LEU A 201 -22.93 -22.14 17.77
C LEU A 201 -21.57 -21.63 18.26
N ILE A 202 -21.51 -20.75 19.26
CA ILE A 202 -20.24 -20.38 19.92
C ILE A 202 -19.69 -21.56 20.71
N GLU A 203 -20.53 -22.29 21.45
CA GLU A 203 -20.09 -23.50 22.14
C GLU A 203 -19.58 -24.56 21.17
N ARG A 204 -20.25 -24.70 20.01
CA ARG A 204 -19.83 -25.63 18.96
C ARG A 204 -18.51 -25.19 18.32
N PHE A 205 -18.35 -23.90 18.03
CA PHE A 205 -17.09 -23.33 17.55
C PHE A 205 -15.93 -23.66 18.50
N GLU A 206 -16.08 -23.41 19.80
CA GLU A 206 -15.02 -23.70 20.78
C GLU A 206 -14.65 -25.20 20.85
N LYS A 207 -15.63 -26.09 20.66
CA LYS A 207 -15.40 -27.54 20.64
C LYS A 207 -14.72 -28.02 19.35
N GLU A 208 -15.01 -27.38 18.22
CA GLU A 208 -14.55 -27.79 16.88
C GLU A 208 -13.38 -26.94 16.35
N LYS A 209 -12.91 -25.91 17.05
CA LYS A 209 -11.89 -24.97 16.54
C LYS A 209 -10.60 -25.62 16.04
N ASN A 210 -10.16 -26.70 16.68
CA ASN A 210 -8.95 -27.43 16.28
C ASN A 210 -9.13 -28.25 14.99
N SER A 211 -10.37 -28.41 14.51
CA SER A 211 -10.67 -29.06 13.22
C SER A 211 -10.10 -28.29 12.04
N ILE A 212 -9.76 -27.01 12.19
CA ILE A 212 -9.09 -26.22 11.15
C ILE A 212 -7.74 -26.81 10.72
N ASN A 213 -7.07 -27.54 11.62
CA ASN A 213 -5.77 -28.17 11.37
C ASN A 213 -5.90 -29.59 10.76
N SER A 214 -7.11 -30.06 10.51
CA SER A 214 -7.40 -31.42 10.05
C SER A 214 -8.03 -31.38 8.66
N ILE A 215 -7.36 -31.99 7.67
CA ILE A 215 -7.86 -32.09 6.29
C ILE A 215 -9.26 -32.71 6.26
N GLU A 216 -9.49 -33.78 7.05
CA GLU A 216 -10.76 -34.50 7.08
C GLU A 216 -11.92 -33.68 7.64
N ASN A 217 -11.65 -32.71 8.52
CA ASN A 217 -12.67 -31.93 9.21
C ASN A 217 -12.74 -30.47 8.73
N TYR A 218 -11.90 -30.09 7.76
CA TYR A 218 -11.79 -28.71 7.28
C TYR A 218 -13.12 -28.19 6.72
N ASP A 219 -13.73 -28.92 5.77
CA ASP A 219 -14.99 -28.52 5.14
C ASP A 219 -16.13 -28.38 6.15
N ARG A 220 -16.24 -29.33 7.09
CA ARG A 220 -17.22 -29.27 8.18
C ARG A 220 -17.02 -28.03 9.06
N PHE A 221 -15.78 -27.65 9.32
CA PHE A 221 -15.47 -26.47 10.11
C PHE A 221 -15.78 -25.19 9.33
N VAL A 222 -15.50 -25.15 8.02
CA VAL A 222 -15.92 -24.06 7.13
C VAL A 222 -17.44 -23.90 7.13
N ASP A 223 -18.20 -24.99 7.06
CA ASP A 223 -19.66 -24.96 7.18
C ASP A 223 -20.11 -24.36 8.53
N LEU A 224 -19.43 -24.70 9.62
CA LEU A 224 -19.71 -24.13 10.94
C LEU A 224 -19.45 -22.62 10.99
N LEU A 225 -18.38 -22.13 10.37
CA LEU A 225 -18.08 -20.70 10.29
C LEU A 225 -19.16 -19.95 9.51
N ASN A 226 -19.58 -20.50 8.37
CA ASN A 226 -20.68 -19.96 7.57
C ASN A 226 -22.02 -19.94 8.34
N LEU A 227 -22.33 -21.02 9.08
CA LEU A 227 -23.52 -21.07 9.94
C LEU A 227 -23.44 -20.05 11.09
N LEU A 228 -22.28 -19.89 11.70
CA LEU A 228 -22.07 -18.94 12.79
C LEU A 228 -22.24 -17.50 12.29
N GLN A 229 -21.69 -17.15 11.13
CA GLN A 229 -21.88 -15.84 10.50
C GLN A 229 -23.38 -15.55 10.29
N LYS A 230 -24.11 -16.48 9.66
CA LYS A 230 -25.56 -16.33 9.42
C LYS A 230 -26.37 -16.23 10.72
N ASP A 231 -26.02 -16.98 11.78
CA ASP A 231 -26.71 -16.85 13.07
C ASP A 231 -26.46 -15.49 13.73
N ILE A 232 -25.26 -14.93 13.58
CA ILE A 232 -24.92 -13.58 14.07
C ILE A 232 -25.75 -12.52 13.32
N GLU A 233 -25.79 -12.58 11.99
CA GLU A 233 -26.59 -11.68 11.16
C GLU A 233 -28.09 -11.75 11.51
N GLY A 234 -28.61 -12.96 11.70
CA GLY A 234 -30.01 -13.19 12.09
C GLY A 234 -30.33 -12.81 13.54
N ASN A 235 -29.34 -12.71 14.42
CA ASN A 235 -29.53 -12.52 15.87
C ASN A 235 -28.62 -11.43 16.47
N VAL A 236 -28.43 -10.30 15.77
CA VAL A 236 -27.52 -9.21 16.16
C VAL A 236 -27.63 -8.81 17.64
N SER A 237 -28.84 -8.62 18.17
CA SER A 237 -29.03 -8.20 19.57
C SER A 237 -28.52 -9.22 20.60
N LYS A 238 -28.69 -10.52 20.31
CA LYS A 238 -28.20 -11.63 21.16
C LYS A 238 -26.68 -11.62 21.19
N TYR A 239 -26.04 -11.50 20.03
CA TYR A 239 -24.59 -11.53 19.92
C TYR A 239 -23.92 -10.25 20.41
N LYS A 240 -24.53 -9.06 20.21
CA LYS A 240 -24.07 -7.82 20.84
C LYS A 240 -24.12 -7.91 22.37
N LYS A 241 -25.18 -8.51 22.93
CA LYS A 241 -25.27 -8.74 24.38
C LYS A 241 -24.19 -9.70 24.89
N TYR A 242 -23.85 -10.74 24.10
CA TYR A 242 -22.85 -11.73 24.48
C TYR A 242 -21.40 -11.23 24.31
N LEU A 243 -21.08 -10.70 23.13
CA LEU A 243 -19.73 -10.24 22.76
C LEU A 243 -19.40 -8.84 23.31
N GLY A 244 -20.42 -8.03 23.65
CA GLY A 244 -20.25 -6.67 24.17
C GLY A 244 -19.41 -5.81 23.22
N ASP A 245 -18.45 -5.08 23.79
CA ASP A 245 -17.57 -4.18 23.03
C ASP A 245 -16.68 -4.90 22.00
N ARG A 246 -16.52 -6.22 22.14
CA ARG A 246 -15.76 -7.07 21.20
C ARG A 246 -16.61 -7.62 20.05
N TYR A 247 -17.89 -7.22 19.95
CA TYR A 247 -18.79 -7.65 18.88
C TYR A 247 -18.23 -7.28 17.51
N PHE A 248 -17.76 -6.03 17.36
CA PHE A 248 -17.19 -5.55 16.10
C PHE A 248 -15.97 -6.39 15.69
N ASP A 249 -15.01 -6.55 16.59
CA ASP A 249 -13.78 -7.32 16.33
C ASP A 249 -14.08 -8.76 15.93
N PHE A 250 -15.03 -9.41 16.63
CA PHE A 250 -15.41 -10.78 16.35
C PHE A 250 -16.04 -10.92 14.97
N CYS A 251 -16.97 -10.03 14.60
CA CYS A 251 -17.57 -10.01 13.28
C CYS A 251 -16.51 -9.72 12.21
N MET A 252 -15.62 -8.75 12.44
CA MET A 252 -14.62 -8.36 11.45
C MET A 252 -13.72 -9.54 11.07
N VAL A 253 -13.25 -10.29 12.07
CA VAL A 253 -12.43 -11.48 11.86
C VAL A 253 -13.24 -12.63 11.26
N LEU A 254 -14.44 -12.91 11.76
CA LEU A 254 -15.26 -14.01 11.23
C LEU A 254 -15.63 -13.78 9.76
N ASP A 255 -16.02 -12.55 9.40
CA ASP A 255 -16.40 -12.21 8.03
C ASP A 255 -15.21 -12.37 7.07
N ASN A 256 -14.03 -11.90 7.48
CA ASN A 256 -12.81 -12.07 6.70
C ASN A 256 -12.36 -13.53 6.58
N ILE A 257 -12.53 -14.35 7.62
CA ILE A 257 -12.33 -15.81 7.54
C ILE A 257 -13.29 -16.40 6.51
N VAL A 258 -14.60 -16.14 6.63
CA VAL A 258 -15.63 -16.73 5.77
C VAL A 258 -15.39 -16.37 4.31
N VAL A 259 -15.07 -15.10 4.03
CA VAL A 259 -14.71 -14.68 2.67
C VAL A 259 -13.48 -15.43 2.17
N HIS A 260 -12.41 -15.54 2.97
CA HIS A 260 -11.19 -16.24 2.56
C HIS A 260 -11.45 -17.71 2.21
N VAL A 261 -12.18 -18.45 3.06
CA VAL A 261 -12.39 -19.90 2.88
C VAL A 261 -13.49 -20.25 1.88
N SER A 262 -14.44 -19.35 1.64
CA SER A 262 -15.61 -19.63 0.78
C SER A 262 -15.46 -19.05 -0.64
N THR A 263 -14.38 -18.30 -0.91
CA THR A 263 -14.16 -17.68 -2.21
C THR A 263 -13.45 -18.64 -3.17
N GLU A 264 -14.03 -18.78 -4.36
CA GLU A 264 -13.40 -19.55 -5.45
C GLU A 264 -12.12 -18.88 -5.96
N LYS A 265 -11.14 -19.71 -6.34
CA LYS A 265 -9.79 -19.28 -6.74
C LYS A 265 -9.79 -18.21 -7.83
N ASP A 266 -10.62 -18.35 -8.87
CA ASP A 266 -10.64 -17.44 -10.02
C ASP A 266 -11.18 -16.05 -9.67
N SER A 267 -11.99 -15.94 -8.62
CA SER A 267 -12.55 -14.66 -8.15
C SER A 267 -11.78 -14.08 -6.95
N TYR A 268 -10.83 -14.84 -6.40
CA TYR A 268 -10.16 -14.52 -5.13
C TYR A 268 -9.55 -13.14 -5.10
N HIS A 269 -8.70 -12.80 -6.06
CA HIS A 269 -8.00 -11.51 -6.06
C HIS A 269 -8.95 -10.32 -6.16
N LYS A 270 -9.99 -10.41 -7.00
CA LYS A 270 -11.01 -9.37 -7.14
C LYS A 270 -11.79 -9.18 -5.84
N ILE A 271 -12.17 -10.28 -5.20
CA ILE A 271 -12.92 -10.26 -3.95
C ILE A 271 -12.03 -9.72 -2.82
N ARG A 272 -10.77 -10.16 -2.73
CA ARG A 272 -9.78 -9.65 -1.76
C ARG A 272 -9.63 -8.13 -1.86
N GLU A 273 -9.42 -7.57 -3.06
CA GLU A 273 -9.30 -6.10 -3.22
C GLU A 273 -10.54 -5.35 -2.75
N LYS A 274 -11.72 -5.91 -3.00
CA LYS A 274 -12.97 -5.33 -2.54
C LYS A 274 -13.12 -5.46 -1.02
N SER A 275 -12.74 -6.59 -0.44
CA SER A 275 -12.77 -6.82 1.01
C SER A 275 -11.79 -5.90 1.75
N ILE A 276 -10.57 -5.71 1.25
CA ILE A 276 -9.62 -4.74 1.81
C ILE A 276 -10.24 -3.34 1.88
N TYR A 277 -10.92 -2.93 0.81
CA TYR A 277 -11.63 -1.65 0.78
C TYR A 277 -12.84 -1.59 1.71
N ASP A 278 -13.64 -2.65 1.81
CA ASP A 278 -14.79 -2.69 2.70
C ASP A 278 -14.34 -2.64 4.17
N ASN A 279 -13.31 -3.40 4.53
CA ASN A 279 -12.67 -3.37 5.84
C ASN A 279 -12.13 -1.98 6.16
N PHE A 280 -11.49 -1.32 5.19
CA PHE A 280 -11.07 0.08 5.36
C PHE A 280 -12.26 1.00 5.68
N LYS A 281 -13.42 0.86 5.02
CA LYS A 281 -14.59 1.72 5.31
C LYS A 281 -15.13 1.49 6.71
N GLU A 282 -15.22 0.24 7.15
CA GLU A 282 -15.62 -0.08 8.53
C GLU A 282 -14.65 0.57 9.52
N MET A 283 -13.35 0.41 9.28
CA MET A 283 -12.31 0.99 10.13
C MET A 283 -12.27 2.52 10.05
N TYR A 284 -12.56 3.14 8.91
CA TYR A 284 -12.65 4.59 8.78
C TYR A 284 -13.74 5.17 9.69
N ASN A 285 -14.86 4.45 9.87
CA ASN A 285 -15.93 4.85 10.77
C ASN A 285 -15.58 4.67 12.26
N VAL A 286 -14.73 3.71 12.59
CA VAL A 286 -14.26 3.45 13.96
C VAL A 286 -13.11 4.39 14.33
N CYS A 287 -12.16 4.58 13.42
CA CYS A 287 -10.92 5.34 13.57
C CYS A 287 -11.10 6.82 13.21
N GLN A 288 -12.03 7.51 13.85
CA GLN A 288 -12.43 8.88 13.47
C GLN A 288 -11.41 9.98 13.81
N LYS A 289 -10.36 9.67 14.59
CA LYS A 289 -9.37 10.65 15.06
C LYS A 289 -7.99 10.32 14.52
N GLY A 290 -7.64 10.91 13.38
CA GLY A 290 -6.32 10.77 12.76
C GLY A 290 -6.41 10.37 11.29
N LYS A 291 -5.24 10.25 10.68
CA LYS A 291 -5.08 9.83 9.29
C LYS A 291 -4.46 8.45 9.18
N PHE A 292 -4.50 7.90 7.97
CA PHE A 292 -4.08 6.55 7.67
C PHE A 292 -2.83 6.54 6.82
N PHE A 293 -1.89 5.64 7.13
CA PHE A 293 -0.80 5.28 6.25
C PHE A 293 -0.83 3.77 6.04
N GLY A 294 -0.52 3.29 4.84
CA GLY A 294 -0.39 1.86 4.59
C GLY A 294 0.73 1.57 3.62
N GLN A 295 1.48 0.52 3.90
CA GLN A 295 2.49 -0.03 3.00
C GLN A 295 2.02 -1.41 2.56
N PHE A 296 1.88 -1.58 1.24
CA PHE A 296 1.31 -2.76 0.60
C PHE A 296 2.20 -3.16 -0.58
N GLY A 297 2.02 -4.38 -1.08
CA GLY A 297 2.55 -4.74 -2.40
C GLY A 297 2.10 -3.72 -3.47
N ASP A 298 3.01 -3.32 -4.36
CA ASP A 298 2.85 -2.16 -5.26
C ASP A 298 1.56 -2.19 -6.09
N GLY A 299 1.10 -3.39 -6.46
CA GLY A 299 -0.17 -3.59 -7.14
C GLY A 299 -1.37 -2.97 -6.40
N HIS A 300 -1.41 -3.02 -5.07
CA HIS A 300 -2.56 -2.54 -4.28
C HIS A 300 -2.72 -1.02 -4.32
N VAL A 301 -1.63 -0.26 -4.52
CA VAL A 301 -1.62 1.19 -4.30
C VAL A 301 -1.88 2.02 -5.56
N TYR A 302 -1.88 1.39 -6.74
CA TYR A 302 -2.18 2.08 -7.99
C TYR A 302 -3.61 2.62 -8.01
N GLN A 303 -3.73 3.87 -8.46
CA GLN A 303 -5.01 4.58 -8.55
C GLN A 303 -5.70 4.46 -9.93
N GLU A 304 -5.02 3.82 -10.89
CA GLU A 304 -5.52 3.48 -12.22
C GLU A 304 -5.11 2.04 -12.63
N ASN A 305 -5.80 1.49 -13.63
CA ASN A 305 -5.58 0.11 -14.09
C ASN A 305 -4.20 -0.10 -14.73
N ILE A 306 -3.53 -1.17 -14.33
CA ILE A 306 -2.44 -1.79 -15.10
C ILE A 306 -2.94 -3.10 -15.74
N MET A 307 -2.32 -3.50 -16.86
CA MET A 307 -2.63 -4.72 -17.60
C MET A 307 -1.95 -5.94 -16.96
N ASP A 308 -2.61 -6.55 -15.98
CA ASP A 308 -2.18 -7.79 -15.33
C ASP A 308 -3.39 -8.72 -15.04
N TYR A 309 -3.24 -9.66 -14.09
CA TYR A 309 -4.28 -10.60 -13.65
C TYR A 309 -5.54 -9.94 -13.05
N LEU A 310 -5.47 -8.68 -12.62
CA LEU A 310 -6.58 -7.87 -12.12
C LEU A 310 -7.10 -6.87 -13.16
N TYR A 311 -6.67 -6.95 -14.42
CA TYR A 311 -7.15 -6.04 -15.46
C TYR A 311 -8.70 -6.01 -15.53
N ASN A 312 -9.27 -4.80 -15.69
CA ASN A 312 -10.69 -4.48 -15.57
C ASN A 312 -11.33 -4.66 -14.17
N ASN A 313 -10.57 -5.01 -13.14
CA ASN A 313 -11.03 -5.01 -11.76
C ASN A 313 -10.35 -3.90 -10.97
N LYS A 314 -11.09 -3.29 -10.05
CA LYS A 314 -10.56 -2.23 -9.20
C LYS A 314 -9.66 -2.83 -8.12
N ARG A 315 -8.57 -2.10 -7.85
CA ARG A 315 -7.66 -2.33 -6.74
C ARG A 315 -7.96 -1.43 -5.57
N PHE A 316 -7.33 -1.67 -4.43
CA PHE A 316 -7.52 -0.89 -3.22
C PHE A 316 -7.28 0.61 -3.45
N GLY A 317 -6.16 1.01 -4.05
CA GLY A 317 -5.86 2.40 -4.40
C GLY A 317 -6.92 3.05 -5.31
N MET A 318 -7.44 2.29 -6.27
CA MET A 318 -8.55 2.72 -7.12
C MET A 318 -9.87 2.87 -6.35
N TYR A 319 -10.20 1.93 -5.47
CA TYR A 319 -11.41 2.00 -4.64
C TYR A 319 -11.37 3.22 -3.73
N LEU A 320 -10.22 3.49 -3.09
CA LEU A 320 -10.06 4.63 -2.20
C LEU A 320 -10.22 5.98 -2.93
N ASN A 321 -9.78 6.08 -4.19
CA ASN A 321 -9.76 7.33 -4.94
C ASN A 321 -10.88 7.49 -5.98
N LYS A 322 -11.88 6.60 -6.01
CA LYS A 322 -13.00 6.64 -6.98
C LYS A 322 -14.36 6.43 -6.30
N GLY A 323 -15.42 6.67 -7.06
CA GLY A 323 -16.80 6.37 -6.64
C GLY A 323 -17.28 7.22 -5.45
N ASP A 324 -17.88 6.55 -4.48
CA ASP A 324 -18.46 7.06 -3.23
C ASP A 324 -17.50 6.94 -2.04
N SER A 325 -16.22 6.68 -2.29
CA SER A 325 -15.22 6.52 -1.23
C SER A 325 -15.20 7.74 -0.30
N PRO A 326 -15.17 7.51 1.03
CA PRO A 326 -15.14 8.60 1.99
C PRO A 326 -13.86 9.43 1.86
N VAL A 327 -12.80 8.91 1.26
CA VAL A 327 -11.50 9.59 1.10
C VAL A 327 -11.16 9.89 -0.37
N LYS A 328 -12.15 9.89 -1.25
CA LYS A 328 -11.97 10.27 -2.66
C LYS A 328 -11.26 11.62 -2.79
N ASP A 329 -10.31 11.70 -3.71
CA ASP A 329 -9.43 12.86 -3.97
C ASP A 329 -8.53 13.26 -2.79
N ARG A 330 -8.51 12.46 -1.71
CA ARG A 330 -7.72 12.65 -0.49
C ARG A 330 -6.76 11.48 -0.23
N VAL A 331 -6.37 10.77 -1.29
CA VAL A 331 -5.39 9.67 -1.25
C VAL A 331 -4.10 10.09 -1.95
N LEU A 332 -2.97 10.03 -1.25
CA LEU A 332 -1.63 10.18 -1.83
C LEU A 332 -1.02 8.80 -2.01
N SER A 333 -0.68 8.43 -3.23
CA SER A 333 0.00 7.17 -3.53
C SER A 333 1.48 7.40 -3.87
N ILE A 334 2.34 6.54 -3.33
CA ILE A 334 3.80 6.51 -3.51
C ILE A 334 4.14 5.12 -4.05
N SER A 335 4.82 5.05 -5.18
CA SER A 335 5.39 3.78 -5.67
C SER A 335 6.86 3.70 -5.29
N TYR A 336 7.34 2.52 -4.93
CA TYR A 336 8.75 2.26 -4.64
C TYR A 336 9.46 1.63 -5.83
N GLY A 337 10.76 1.94 -5.91
CA GLY A 337 11.69 1.37 -6.84
C GLY A 337 12.95 0.87 -6.17
N TYR A 338 13.62 -0.04 -6.85
CA TYR A 338 14.76 -0.76 -6.32
C TYR A 338 15.87 -0.79 -7.34
N LYS A 339 17.09 -0.53 -6.90
CA LYS A 339 18.31 -0.67 -7.69
C LYS A 339 19.35 -1.41 -6.85
N ASP A 340 19.89 -2.49 -7.39
CA ASP A 340 20.89 -3.33 -6.69
C ASP A 340 20.38 -3.82 -5.31
N CYS A 341 19.09 -4.17 -5.22
CA CYS A 341 18.46 -4.70 -4.01
C CYS A 341 18.13 -6.18 -4.16
N TYR A 342 17.89 -6.87 -3.05
CA TYR A 342 17.57 -8.30 -3.01
C TYR A 342 16.29 -8.52 -2.22
N ASP A 343 15.45 -9.45 -2.66
CA ASP A 343 14.23 -9.86 -1.96
C ASP A 343 14.31 -11.27 -1.40
N ASN A 344 13.40 -11.51 -0.44
CA ASN A 344 13.01 -12.82 0.02
C ASN A 344 11.52 -12.74 0.42
N GLU A 345 10.64 -12.71 -0.57
CA GLU A 345 9.18 -12.61 -0.37
C GLU A 345 8.60 -13.85 0.34
N HIS A 346 9.07 -15.03 -0.05
CA HIS A 346 8.68 -16.31 0.54
C HIS A 346 9.85 -16.78 1.40
N LEU A 347 9.91 -16.32 2.66
CA LEU A 347 10.96 -16.62 3.66
C LEU A 347 11.18 -18.13 3.86
N SER A 348 11.82 -18.75 2.88
CA SER A 348 12.10 -20.18 2.75
C SER A 348 13.56 -20.31 2.31
N ASP A 349 14.25 -21.30 2.86
CA ASP A 349 15.70 -21.48 2.63
C ASP A 349 16.04 -21.65 1.14
N GLU A 350 15.09 -22.11 0.31
CA GLU A 350 15.27 -22.32 -1.13
C GLU A 350 15.15 -21.03 -1.97
N ASN A 351 14.63 -19.93 -1.42
CA ASN A 351 14.40 -18.66 -2.13
C ASN A 351 15.27 -17.49 -1.63
N TYR A 352 16.28 -17.76 -0.80
CA TYR A 352 17.12 -16.71 -0.22
C TYR A 352 17.91 -15.94 -1.28
N GLY A 353 17.64 -14.63 -1.40
CA GLY A 353 18.52 -13.67 -2.09
C GLY A 353 18.38 -13.61 -3.60
N LYS A 354 17.14 -13.59 -4.13
CA LYS A 354 16.95 -13.21 -5.54
C LYS A 354 17.22 -11.71 -5.67
N GLU A 355 18.09 -11.36 -6.60
CA GLU A 355 18.30 -9.96 -6.96
C GLU A 355 16.99 -9.41 -7.51
N ILE A 356 16.50 -8.34 -6.89
CA ILE A 356 15.45 -7.52 -7.44
C ILE A 356 16.10 -6.76 -8.56
N THR A 357 16.04 -7.36 -9.75
CA THR A 357 16.24 -6.58 -10.96
C THR A 357 15.22 -5.42 -10.91
N PRO A 358 15.52 -4.21 -11.39
CA PRO A 358 14.59 -3.07 -11.44
C PRO A 358 13.33 -3.31 -12.32
N VAL A 359 12.84 -4.55 -12.44
CA VAL A 359 11.77 -5.06 -13.33
C VAL A 359 10.46 -4.29 -13.19
N ASN A 360 10.25 -3.55 -12.10
CA ASN A 360 8.97 -2.92 -11.81
C ASN A 360 8.93 -1.41 -12.11
N ILE A 361 10.00 -0.81 -12.64
CA ILE A 361 9.98 0.61 -13.06
C ILE A 361 10.43 0.77 -14.50
N ASN A 362 9.46 1.11 -15.35
CA ASN A 362 9.73 1.50 -16.73
C ASN A 362 10.56 2.80 -16.77
N ASN A 363 11.58 2.84 -17.63
CA ASN A 363 12.39 4.04 -17.87
C ASN A 363 13.21 4.52 -16.64
N ILE A 364 13.70 3.61 -15.79
CA ILE A 364 14.56 3.95 -14.65
C ILE A 364 15.80 4.77 -15.05
N ASP A 365 16.34 4.54 -16.26
CA ASP A 365 17.48 5.27 -16.83
C ASP A 365 17.31 6.80 -16.82
N ILE A 366 16.07 7.30 -16.85
CA ILE A 366 15.76 8.74 -16.79
C ILE A 366 16.23 9.35 -15.47
N ILE A 367 16.13 8.60 -14.38
CA ILE A 367 16.41 9.08 -13.03
C ILE A 367 17.74 8.60 -12.47
N ASP A 368 18.44 7.72 -13.20
CA ASP A 368 19.62 6.99 -12.74
C ASP A 368 20.76 7.90 -12.24
N LYS A 369 20.98 9.03 -12.93
CA LYS A 369 22.00 10.04 -12.57
C LYS A 369 21.67 10.88 -11.32
N TYR A 370 20.48 10.70 -10.74
CA TYR A 370 20.06 11.40 -9.52
C TYR A 370 20.11 10.50 -8.28
N LEU A 371 20.50 9.22 -8.43
CA LEU A 371 20.48 8.20 -7.39
C LEU A 371 21.81 8.10 -6.62
N ASP A 372 22.29 9.24 -6.15
CA ASP A 372 23.55 9.35 -5.40
C ASP A 372 23.41 8.99 -3.90
N ALA A 373 22.17 8.91 -3.40
CA ALA A 373 21.84 8.55 -2.02
C ALA A 373 21.23 7.14 -1.92
N ASP A 374 21.29 6.53 -0.72
CA ASP A 374 20.69 5.21 -0.41
C ASP A 374 19.18 5.19 -0.72
N VAL A 375 18.50 6.32 -0.49
CA VAL A 375 17.09 6.52 -0.82
C VAL A 375 16.92 7.85 -1.54
N THR A 376 16.14 7.89 -2.62
CA THR A 376 15.84 9.12 -3.35
C THR A 376 14.35 9.26 -3.60
N VAL A 377 13.77 10.41 -3.20
CA VAL A 377 12.34 10.71 -3.35
C VAL A 377 12.14 11.69 -4.50
N PHE A 378 11.27 11.35 -5.44
CA PHE A 378 10.87 12.17 -6.58
C PHE A 378 9.42 12.63 -6.47
N LYS A 379 9.19 13.93 -6.59
CA LYS A 379 7.85 14.52 -6.62
C LYS A 379 7.32 14.60 -8.05
N LEU A 380 6.33 13.78 -8.36
CA LEU A 380 5.79 13.67 -9.73
C LEU A 380 4.56 14.56 -9.97
N ASN A 381 3.89 15.01 -8.92
CA ASN A 381 2.63 15.77 -9.03
C ASN A 381 2.80 17.31 -8.94
N GLY A 382 4.02 17.84 -9.08
CA GLY A 382 4.33 19.26 -8.95
C GLY A 382 3.70 20.15 -10.03
N LYS A 383 3.93 21.46 -9.92
CA LYS A 383 3.45 22.43 -10.91
C LYS A 383 4.29 22.29 -12.19
N LYS A 384 3.64 22.20 -13.36
CA LYS A 384 4.30 21.93 -14.66
C LYS A 384 5.13 20.65 -14.61
N SER A 385 4.56 19.59 -14.06
CA SER A 385 5.22 18.30 -14.05
C SER A 385 5.05 17.60 -15.39
N PRO A 386 6.12 17.11 -16.04
CA PRO A 386 6.00 16.28 -17.24
C PRO A 386 5.24 14.97 -16.98
N PHE A 387 5.23 14.49 -15.73
CA PHE A 387 4.53 13.27 -15.31
C PHE A 387 2.99 13.43 -15.23
N LYS A 388 2.48 14.64 -15.51
CA LYS A 388 1.05 14.95 -15.73
C LYS A 388 0.66 14.93 -17.20
N ASP A 389 1.64 14.86 -18.09
CA ASP A 389 1.44 14.96 -19.53
C ASP A 389 1.79 13.64 -20.22
N GLU A 390 2.73 12.87 -19.66
CA GLU A 390 3.27 11.64 -20.24
C GLU A 390 3.38 10.51 -19.21
N LEU A 391 3.47 9.28 -19.71
CA LEU A 391 3.59 8.06 -18.93
C LEU A 391 5.07 7.63 -18.80
N TYR A 392 5.49 7.47 -17.55
CA TYR A 392 6.79 6.98 -17.11
C TYR A 392 6.61 6.09 -15.87
N PHE A 393 7.56 5.19 -15.62
CA PHE A 393 7.70 4.41 -14.37
C PHE A 393 6.63 3.36 -14.10
N VAL A 394 5.43 3.48 -14.67
CA VAL A 394 4.33 2.53 -14.48
C VAL A 394 4.51 1.30 -15.38
N PRO A 395 4.65 0.08 -14.84
CA PRO A 395 4.70 -1.13 -15.63
C PRO A 395 3.31 -1.46 -16.20
N ASN A 396 3.25 -1.84 -17.50
CA ASN A 396 2.03 -2.30 -18.17
C ASN A 396 0.80 -1.40 -17.97
N ALA A 397 0.98 -0.08 -17.94
CA ALA A 397 -0.13 0.86 -17.76
C ALA A 397 -1.22 0.66 -18.84
N ASP A 398 -2.50 0.73 -18.45
CA ASP A 398 -3.62 0.67 -19.40
C ASP A 398 -3.66 1.94 -20.27
N LYS A 399 -3.62 3.10 -19.60
CA LYS A 399 -3.77 4.43 -20.22
C LYS A 399 -3.37 5.55 -19.27
N GLY A 400 -3.51 6.79 -19.72
CA GLY A 400 -3.32 7.98 -18.88
C GLY A 400 -1.86 8.38 -18.75
N VAL A 401 -1.56 9.10 -17.67
CA VAL A 401 -0.22 9.64 -17.37
C VAL A 401 0.27 9.10 -16.03
N THR A 402 1.57 9.22 -15.71
CA THR A 402 2.13 8.65 -14.46
C THR A 402 1.35 9.07 -13.21
N THR A 403 0.96 10.34 -13.13
CA THR A 403 0.28 10.88 -11.94
C THR A 403 -1.16 10.41 -11.73
N ASP A 404 -1.74 9.68 -12.70
CA ASP A 404 -3.01 8.97 -12.53
C ASP A 404 -2.85 7.70 -11.67
N TYR A 405 -1.61 7.16 -11.57
CA TYR A 405 -1.30 5.94 -10.85
C TYR A 405 -0.76 6.23 -9.44
N PHE A 406 0.22 7.14 -9.35
CA PHE A 406 0.85 7.56 -8.09
C PHE A 406 1.50 8.95 -8.22
N GLN A 407 1.66 9.65 -7.09
CA GLN A 407 2.09 11.05 -7.08
C GLN A 407 3.57 11.24 -6.71
N TYR A 408 4.18 10.22 -6.12
CA TYR A 408 5.58 10.20 -5.72
C TYR A 408 6.22 8.85 -6.08
N LEU A 409 7.52 8.89 -6.33
CA LEU A 409 8.35 7.72 -6.56
C LEU A 409 9.51 7.75 -5.56
N ILE A 410 9.76 6.65 -4.85
CA ILE A 410 10.92 6.52 -3.97
C ILE A 410 11.79 5.39 -4.48
N ILE A 411 13.05 5.68 -4.79
CA ILE A 411 14.02 4.67 -5.20
C ILE A 411 14.93 4.34 -4.03
N MET A 412 15.06 3.06 -3.70
CA MET A 412 15.99 2.50 -2.73
C MET A 412 17.12 1.77 -3.42
N LYS A 413 18.30 1.82 -2.82
CA LYS A 413 19.51 1.18 -3.33
C LYS A 413 20.17 0.24 -2.33
N ASP A 414 20.93 -0.71 -2.87
CA ASP A 414 21.95 -1.47 -2.15
C ASP A 414 21.41 -2.16 -0.88
N SER A 415 20.15 -2.63 -0.91
CA SER A 415 19.50 -3.28 0.23
C SER A 415 19.54 -4.80 0.12
N SER A 416 19.86 -5.45 1.24
CA SER A 416 19.70 -6.90 1.36
C SER A 416 18.22 -7.31 1.46
N ALA A 417 17.99 -8.60 1.24
CA ALA A 417 16.71 -9.25 1.49
C ALA A 417 16.37 -9.35 2.98
N LEU A 418 15.11 -9.62 3.28
CA LEU A 418 14.63 -10.00 4.61
C LEU A 418 15.24 -11.32 5.07
N THR A 419 15.38 -11.45 6.39
CA THR A 419 15.89 -12.66 7.03
C THR A 419 14.77 -13.35 7.82
N PRO A 420 14.62 -14.68 7.72
CA PRO A 420 13.67 -15.42 8.54
C PRO A 420 13.90 -15.20 10.04
N PHE A 421 12.82 -15.05 10.80
CA PHE A 421 12.89 -14.98 12.25
C PHE A 421 13.35 -16.32 12.83
N GLN A 422 14.29 -16.28 13.79
CA GLN A 422 14.91 -17.47 14.39
C GLN A 422 14.34 -17.82 15.77
#